data_AF-Q98PG7-F1
#
_entry.id   AF-Q98PG7-F1
#
_cell.length_a   1.000
_cell.length_b   1.000
_cell.length_c   1.000
_cell.angle_alpha   90.00
_cell.angle_beta   90.00
_cell.angle_gamma   90.00
#
_symmetry.space_group_name_H-M   'P 1'
#
loop_
_entity.id
_entity.type
_entity.pdbx_description
1 polymer ?
#
loop_
_entity_poly.entity_id
_entity_poly.type
_entity_poly.pdbx_seq_one_letter_code
_entity_poly.pdbx_strand_id
1 'polypeptide(L)'
;MKNTSTKLRCSKCFLNSHFFCPSLISVSIILISLGIIIFVNFKINQLKSQILNFQKAVEKKENELIKKMAPLSKLLEPKMANQLFSKTFEIVHFDDYFSNKKMSLLVNKYNFQSQNYDNNTSIQKVYSGEILGNPFFIVQELNHELGTKVYKGTKTIRYRTKDNTTHTQTLVATLKKPCPFYKSDKTLIFASEAAPNLSFSRYASNMHLKNQWQVEKIIKSSTKNLSKLEKENSGFTSLATMILRFYLML
;
A
#
# COMPACT_ATOMS: atom_id res chain seq x y z
N MET A 1 71.87 -68.73 -49.28
CA MET A 1 72.19 -69.88 -48.39
C MET A 1 72.43 -69.27 -47.00
N LYS A 2 71.71 -69.55 -45.91
CA LYS A 2 70.87 -70.68 -45.49
C LYS A 2 69.61 -70.18 -44.77
N ASN A 3 68.51 -70.90 -45.01
CA ASN A 3 67.34 -71.00 -44.14
C ASN A 3 67.74 -71.31 -42.69
N THR A 4 66.94 -70.85 -41.72
CA THR A 4 66.16 -71.76 -40.86
C THR A 4 65.03 -71.04 -40.12
N SER A 5 63.91 -71.72 -40.13
CA SER A 5 62.60 -71.40 -39.59
C SER A 5 62.43 -71.82 -38.12
N THR A 6 61.31 -71.38 -37.55
CA THR A 6 60.50 -71.99 -36.46
C THR A 6 60.88 -71.75 -35.00
N LYS A 7 59.99 -71.04 -34.29
CA LYS A 7 59.17 -71.64 -33.21
C LYS A 7 57.96 -70.77 -32.85
N LEU A 8 56.78 -71.24 -33.25
CA LEU A 8 55.51 -70.91 -32.61
C LEU A 8 55.53 -71.44 -31.17
N ARG A 9 55.12 -70.63 -30.18
CA ARG A 9 54.64 -71.13 -28.90
C ARG A 9 53.59 -70.21 -28.26
N CYS A 10 52.43 -70.81 -28.08
CA CYS A 10 51.41 -70.61 -27.06
C CYS A 10 50.63 -69.29 -26.94
N SER A 11 49.41 -69.37 -27.47
CA SER A 11 48.18 -68.84 -26.89
C SER A 11 47.99 -69.19 -25.40
N LYS A 12 47.25 -68.31 -24.69
CA LYS A 12 46.64 -68.45 -23.35
C LYS A 12 47.49 -68.01 -22.15
N CYS A 13 47.44 -66.70 -21.88
CA CYS A 13 47.30 -66.18 -20.51
C CYS A 13 46.08 -65.23 -20.54
N PHE A 14 44.88 -65.79 -20.34
CA PHE A 14 44.13 -65.67 -19.09
C PHE A 14 43.76 -64.22 -18.77
N LEU A 15 42.57 -63.85 -19.25
CA LEU A 15 41.71 -62.84 -18.63
C LEU A 15 41.62 -63.12 -17.12
N ASN A 16 42.07 -62.18 -16.28
CA ASN A 16 41.41 -61.76 -15.04
C ASN A 16 42.35 -60.89 -14.19
N SER A 17 42.21 -59.56 -14.30
CA SER A 17 42.79 -58.63 -13.32
C SER A 17 41.91 -57.41 -13.04
N HIS A 18 40.62 -57.42 -13.39
CA HIS A 18 39.74 -56.25 -13.27
C HIS A 18 38.70 -56.28 -12.13
N PHE A 19 38.73 -57.26 -11.22
CA PHE A 19 37.67 -57.40 -10.21
C PHE A 19 37.93 -56.78 -8.82
N PHE A 20 39.08 -56.15 -8.57
CA PHE A 20 39.42 -55.62 -7.23
C PHE A 20 39.32 -54.09 -7.04
N CYS A 21 38.88 -53.33 -8.05
CA CYS A 21 38.86 -51.86 -8.00
C CYS A 21 37.50 -51.13 -7.91
N PRO A 22 36.29 -51.75 -7.96
CA PRO A 22 35.05 -50.97 -7.84
C PRO A 22 34.61 -50.68 -6.39
N SER A 23 35.07 -51.47 -5.40
CA SER A 23 34.68 -51.32 -3.98
C SER A 23 35.44 -50.21 -3.24
N LEU A 24 36.70 -49.96 -3.59
CA LEU A 24 37.50 -48.87 -3.00
C LEU A 24 37.05 -47.50 -3.51
N ILE A 25 36.74 -47.39 -4.80
CA ILE A 25 36.28 -46.14 -5.43
C ILE A 25 34.91 -45.74 -4.86
N SER A 26 34.01 -46.69 -4.64
CA SER A 26 32.69 -46.41 -4.05
C SER A 26 32.78 -45.92 -2.60
N VAL A 27 33.67 -46.50 -1.79
CA VAL A 27 33.90 -46.07 -0.40
C VAL A 27 34.51 -44.66 -0.34
N SER A 28 35.45 -44.34 -1.25
CA SER A 28 36.01 -42.98 -1.33
C SER A 28 34.96 -41.94 -1.72
N ILE A 29 34.05 -42.25 -2.65
CA ILE A 29 32.95 -41.35 -3.04
C ILE A 29 32.00 -41.11 -1.86
N ILE A 30 31.69 -42.15 -1.08
CA ILE A 30 30.84 -42.02 0.11
C ILE A 30 31.51 -41.11 1.15
N LEU A 31 32.79 -41.30 1.44
CA LEU A 31 33.53 -40.45 2.39
C LEU A 31 33.62 -38.98 1.95
N ILE A 32 33.86 -38.75 0.65
CA ILE A 32 33.88 -37.39 0.08
C ILE A 32 32.49 -36.75 0.18
N SER A 33 31.43 -37.48 -0.15
CA SER A 33 30.06 -36.97 -0.03
C SER A 33 29.68 -36.63 1.41
N LEU A 34 30.10 -37.46 2.38
CA LEU A 34 29.88 -37.20 3.81
C LEU A 34 30.65 -35.96 4.27
N GLY A 35 31.90 -35.78 3.83
CA GLY A 35 32.70 -34.59 4.10
C GLY A 35 32.09 -33.30 3.55
N ILE A 36 31.53 -33.35 2.34
CA ILE A 36 30.82 -32.21 1.74
C ILE A 36 29.57 -31.86 2.55
N ILE A 37 28.78 -32.85 2.99
CA ILE A 37 27.58 -32.64 3.81
C ILE A 37 27.96 -31.97 5.15
N ILE A 38 29.02 -32.43 5.80
CA ILE A 38 29.51 -31.83 7.05
C ILE A 38 29.96 -30.39 6.83
N PHE A 39 30.71 -30.11 5.76
CA PHE A 39 31.18 -28.76 5.42
C PHE A 39 30.02 -27.80 5.11
N VAL A 40 29.03 -28.25 4.34
CA VAL A 40 27.83 -27.47 4.02
C VAL A 40 27.03 -27.18 5.30
N ASN A 41 26.81 -28.17 6.16
CA ASN A 41 26.13 -27.97 7.44
C ASN A 41 26.87 -26.99 8.36
N PHE A 42 28.22 -27.04 8.38
CA PHE A 42 29.04 -26.07 9.10
C PHE A 42 28.85 -24.64 8.58
N LYS A 43 28.87 -24.46 7.25
CA LYS A 43 28.63 -23.16 6.62
C LYS A 43 27.20 -22.64 6.82
N ILE A 44 26.21 -23.52 6.75
CA ILE A 44 24.81 -23.18 7.05
C ILE A 44 24.69 -22.71 8.51
N ASN A 45 25.33 -23.40 9.45
CA ASN A 45 25.30 -23.01 10.86
C ASN A 45 26.02 -21.68 11.11
N GLN A 46 27.12 -21.41 10.41
CA GLN A 46 27.82 -20.12 10.44
C GLN A 46 26.95 -18.97 9.89
N LEU A 47 26.23 -19.20 8.79
CA LEU A 47 25.32 -18.20 8.22
C LEU A 47 24.10 -17.96 9.12
N LYS A 48 23.54 -19.02 9.71
CA LYS A 48 22.45 -18.92 10.69
C LYS A 48 22.85 -18.09 11.91
N SER A 49 24.06 -18.31 12.44
CA SER A 49 24.55 -17.53 13.58
C SER A 49 24.79 -16.07 13.22
N GLN A 50 25.27 -15.78 12.01
CA GLN A 50 25.38 -14.41 11.50
C GLN A 50 24.01 -13.73 11.36
N ILE A 51 23.02 -14.40 10.78
CA ILE A 51 21.64 -13.88 10.67
C ILE A 51 21.08 -13.54 12.06
N LEU A 52 21.22 -14.46 13.02
CA LEU A 52 20.80 -14.24 14.41
C LEU A 52 21.51 -13.04 15.05
N ASN A 53 22.81 -12.87 14.81
CA ASN A 53 23.57 -11.73 15.32
C ASN A 53 23.10 -10.41 14.70
N PHE A 54 22.83 -10.39 13.39
CA PHE A 54 22.27 -9.21 12.73
C PHE A 54 20.86 -8.88 13.21
N GLN A 55 20.00 -9.90 13.40
CA GLN A 55 18.66 -9.71 13.97
C GLN A 55 18.73 -9.11 15.37
N LYS A 56 19.60 -9.64 16.24
CA LYS A 56 19.84 -9.07 17.59
C LYS A 56 20.38 -7.63 17.53
N ALA A 57 21.24 -7.33 16.56
CA ALA A 57 21.76 -5.98 16.37
C ALA A 57 20.67 -4.99 15.94
N VAL A 58 19.79 -5.40 15.01
CA VAL A 58 18.62 -4.63 14.58
C VAL A 58 17.68 -4.40 15.77
N GLU A 59 17.29 -5.47 16.47
CA GLU A 59 16.41 -5.39 17.63
C GLU A 59 16.99 -4.49 18.73
N LYS A 60 18.29 -4.57 19.00
CA LYS A 60 18.97 -3.67 19.93
C LYS A 60 18.86 -2.21 19.50
N LYS A 61 19.05 -1.92 18.21
CA LYS A 61 18.96 -0.56 17.67
C LYS A 61 17.52 -0.03 17.66
N GLU A 62 16.55 -0.87 17.33
CA GLU A 62 15.13 -0.55 17.43
C GLU A 62 14.75 -0.23 18.87
N ASN A 63 15.19 -1.04 19.83
CA ASN A 63 14.94 -0.79 21.25
C ASN A 63 15.60 0.50 21.75
N GLU A 64 16.84 0.80 21.32
CA GLU A 64 17.49 2.08 21.59
C GLU A 64 16.68 3.27 21.03
N LEU A 65 16.16 3.13 19.81
CA LEU A 65 15.37 4.16 19.14
C LEU A 65 14.01 4.36 19.82
N ILE A 66 13.30 3.27 20.16
CA ILE A 66 12.04 3.31 20.91
C ILE A 66 12.25 4.01 22.25
N LYS A 67 13.32 3.70 22.99
CA LYS A 67 13.64 4.38 24.26
C LYS A 67 13.89 5.87 24.09
N LYS A 68 14.62 6.26 23.02
CA LYS A 68 14.86 7.67 22.70
C LYS A 68 13.58 8.41 22.25
N MET A 69 12.68 7.72 21.56
CA MET A 69 11.41 8.28 21.10
C MET A 69 10.30 8.22 22.15
N ALA A 70 10.43 7.41 23.20
CA ALA A 70 9.46 7.28 24.28
C ALA A 70 8.98 8.63 24.88
N PRO A 71 9.86 9.60 25.23
CA PRO A 71 9.40 10.90 25.75
C PRO A 71 8.56 11.67 24.73
N LEU A 72 8.93 11.66 23.45
CA LEU A 72 8.15 12.31 22.39
C LEU A 72 6.82 11.60 22.16
N SER A 73 6.83 10.27 22.10
CA SER A 73 5.62 9.47 21.92
C SER A 73 4.64 9.66 23.07
N LYS A 74 5.12 9.91 24.29
CA LYS A 74 4.29 10.20 25.46
C LYS A 74 3.54 11.54 25.32
N LEU A 75 4.10 12.50 24.58
CA LEU A 75 3.45 13.77 24.28
C LEU A 75 2.40 13.64 23.17
N LEU A 76 2.54 12.65 22.29
CA LEU A 76 1.64 12.42 21.16
C LEU A 76 0.44 11.58 21.59
N GLU A 77 -0.53 12.21 22.24
CA GLU A 77 -1.78 11.53 22.61
C GLU A 77 -2.67 11.26 21.38
N PRO A 78 -3.38 10.12 21.30
CA PRO A 78 -4.24 9.73 20.17
C PRO A 78 -5.38 10.71 19.81
N LYS A 79 -5.59 11.76 20.61
CA LYS A 79 -6.61 12.81 20.40
C LYS A 79 -6.04 14.23 20.41
N MET A 80 -4.72 14.36 20.52
CA MET A 80 -4.06 15.66 20.65
C MET A 80 -4.39 16.57 19.47
N ALA A 81 -4.48 16.05 18.25
CA ALA A 81 -4.86 16.84 17.08
C ALA A 81 -6.25 17.49 17.22
N ASN A 82 -7.25 16.74 17.69
CA ASN A 82 -8.61 17.24 17.87
C ASN A 82 -8.69 18.25 19.02
N GLN A 83 -7.95 17.99 20.11
CA GLN A 83 -7.85 18.91 21.25
C GLN A 83 -7.16 20.21 20.87
N LEU A 84 -6.05 20.15 20.14
CA LEU A 84 -5.36 21.32 19.61
C LEU A 84 -6.27 22.11 18.67
N PHE A 85 -6.97 21.43 17.77
CA PHE A 85 -7.93 22.08 16.88
C PHE A 85 -9.03 22.80 17.65
N SER A 86 -9.61 22.16 18.67
CA SER A 86 -10.66 22.76 19.50
C SER A 86 -10.15 23.92 20.35
N LYS A 87 -8.86 23.90 20.74
CA LYS A 87 -8.21 25.03 21.44
C LYS A 87 -7.90 26.20 20.50
N THR A 88 -7.54 25.93 19.26
CA THR A 88 -7.26 26.96 18.26
C THR A 88 -8.55 27.59 17.73
N PHE A 89 -9.58 26.78 17.52
CA PHE A 89 -10.90 27.19 17.07
C PHE A 89 -11.92 26.91 18.16
N GLU A 90 -12.06 27.82 19.11
CA GLU A 90 -12.98 27.68 20.24
C GLU A 90 -14.44 27.48 19.83
N ILE A 91 -14.79 27.84 18.59
CA ILE A 91 -16.13 27.60 18.02
C ILE A 91 -16.38 26.13 17.67
N VAL A 92 -15.33 25.29 17.61
CA VAL A 92 -15.41 23.86 17.25
C VAL A 92 -14.99 23.00 18.43
N HIS A 93 -15.86 22.07 18.80
CA HIS A 93 -15.56 21.09 19.83
C HIS A 93 -15.72 19.69 19.27
N PHE A 94 -14.68 18.87 19.36
CA PHE A 94 -14.75 17.45 19.02
C PHE A 94 -15.18 16.61 20.21
N ASP A 95 -16.03 15.63 19.96
CA ASP A 95 -16.37 14.60 20.93
C ASP A 95 -15.27 13.54 21.03
N ASP A 96 -15.21 12.91 22.19
CA ASP A 96 -14.35 11.75 22.41
C ASP A 96 -14.82 10.49 21.68
N TYR A 97 -16.13 10.36 21.47
CA TYR A 97 -16.79 9.23 20.82
C TYR A 97 -18.09 9.67 20.19
N PHE A 98 -18.44 9.01 19.07
CA PHE A 98 -19.74 9.17 18.45
C PHE A 98 -20.82 8.55 19.33
N SER A 99 -21.82 9.34 19.72
CA SER A 99 -22.90 8.88 20.61
C SER A 99 -24.21 8.64 19.88
N ASN A 100 -24.95 7.61 20.29
CA ASN A 100 -26.29 7.33 19.77
C ASN A 100 -27.23 8.52 20.00
N LYS A 101 -27.06 9.28 21.09
CA LYS A 101 -27.84 10.49 21.37
C LYS A 101 -27.69 11.53 20.26
N LYS A 102 -26.46 11.79 19.79
CA LYS A 102 -26.21 12.70 18.67
C LYS A 102 -26.81 12.17 17.37
N MET A 103 -26.70 10.87 17.11
CA MET A 103 -27.35 10.26 15.95
C MET A 103 -28.88 10.44 15.99
N SER A 104 -29.52 10.12 17.12
CA SER A 104 -30.96 10.30 17.29
C SER A 104 -31.39 11.76 17.12
N LEU A 105 -30.59 12.71 17.62
CA LEU A 105 -30.85 14.13 17.44
C LEU A 105 -30.74 14.54 15.96
N LEU A 106 -29.75 14.04 15.21
CA LEU A 106 -29.64 14.28 13.78
C LEU A 106 -30.83 13.73 13.00
N VAL A 107 -31.23 12.49 13.27
CA VAL A 107 -32.36 11.84 12.58
C VAL A 107 -33.68 12.53 12.92
N ASN A 108 -33.96 12.73 14.20
CA ASN A 108 -35.27 13.21 14.65
C ASN A 108 -35.46 14.72 14.50
N LYS A 109 -34.42 15.52 14.75
CA LYS A 109 -34.51 16.99 14.71
C LYS A 109 -34.18 17.55 13.33
N TYR A 110 -33.11 17.04 12.71
CA TYR A 110 -32.60 17.57 11.45
C TYR A 110 -33.00 16.75 10.23
N ASN A 111 -33.90 15.77 10.40
CA ASN A 111 -34.36 14.85 9.36
C ASN A 111 -33.19 14.19 8.61
N PHE A 112 -32.09 13.91 9.31
CA PHE A 112 -30.93 13.25 8.71
C PHE A 112 -31.35 11.87 8.22
N GLN A 113 -31.48 11.73 6.91
CA GLN A 113 -31.70 10.46 6.27
C GLN A 113 -30.37 9.74 6.25
N SER A 114 -30.27 8.60 6.94
CA SER A 114 -29.12 7.72 6.76
C SER A 114 -29.00 7.43 5.27
N GLN A 115 -27.85 7.77 4.67
CA GLN A 115 -27.58 7.36 3.30
C GLN A 115 -27.72 5.83 3.25
N ASN A 116 -28.40 5.34 2.22
CA ASN A 116 -28.44 3.91 1.95
C ASN A 116 -26.99 3.46 1.75
N TYR A 117 -26.41 2.86 2.78
CA TYR A 117 -25.08 2.30 2.70
C TYR A 117 -25.15 1.15 1.68
N ASP A 118 -24.60 1.39 0.50
CA ASP A 118 -24.43 0.34 -0.51
C ASP A 118 -23.52 -0.76 0.06
N ASN A 119 -23.69 -1.99 -0.40
CA ASN A 119 -22.85 -3.13 -0.02
C ASN A 119 -21.37 -2.90 -0.37
N ASN A 120 -21.08 -1.89 -1.18
CA ASN A 120 -19.75 -1.51 -1.63
C ASN A 120 -19.02 -0.52 -0.72
N THR A 121 -19.69 0.04 0.29
CA THR A 121 -19.15 1.10 1.14
C THR A 121 -18.97 0.61 2.57
N SER A 122 -17.83 0.92 3.18
CA SER A 122 -17.56 0.68 4.60
C SER A 122 -17.13 1.95 5.29
N ILE A 123 -17.59 2.16 6.52
CA ILE A 123 -17.15 3.31 7.34
C ILE A 123 -15.82 2.97 8.02
N GLN A 124 -14.77 3.72 7.70
CA GLN A 124 -13.44 3.54 8.29
C GLN A 124 -13.26 4.34 9.59
N LYS A 125 -13.73 5.60 9.61
CA LYS A 125 -13.61 6.50 10.76
C LYS A 125 -14.81 7.41 10.84
N VAL A 126 -15.20 7.76 12.07
CA VAL A 126 -16.21 8.77 12.36
C VAL A 126 -15.65 9.72 13.40
N TYR A 127 -15.74 11.01 13.13
CA TYR A 127 -15.52 12.07 14.10
C TYR A 127 -16.83 12.79 14.32
N SER A 128 -17.15 13.16 15.55
CA SER A 128 -18.30 14.00 15.83
C SER A 128 -17.90 15.18 16.70
N GLY A 129 -18.77 16.17 16.73
CA GLY A 129 -18.55 17.36 17.50
C GLY A 129 -19.69 18.35 17.34
N GLU A 130 -19.42 19.58 17.75
CA GLU A 130 -20.31 20.72 17.62
C GLU A 130 -19.54 21.92 17.07
N ILE A 131 -20.18 22.68 16.17
CA ILE A 131 -19.72 23.99 15.70
C ILE A 131 -20.77 25.00 16.16
N LEU A 132 -20.41 25.92 17.04
CA LEU A 132 -21.35 26.90 17.62
C LEU A 132 -22.61 26.22 18.21
N GLY A 133 -22.45 25.07 18.87
CA GLY A 133 -23.55 24.26 19.43
C GLY A 133 -24.36 23.45 18.41
N ASN A 134 -24.08 23.59 17.11
CA ASN A 134 -24.72 22.79 16.06
C ASN A 134 -23.94 21.49 15.84
N PRO A 135 -24.59 20.32 15.82
CA PRO A 135 -23.90 19.05 15.68
C PRO A 135 -23.30 18.89 14.29
N PHE A 136 -22.10 18.33 14.24
CA PHE A 136 -21.47 17.89 13.00
C PHE A 136 -20.83 16.52 13.17
N PHE A 137 -20.63 15.82 12.06
CA PHE A 137 -19.79 14.64 12.02
C PHE A 137 -19.05 14.52 10.69
N ILE A 138 -17.85 13.97 10.76
CA ILE A 138 -16.98 13.69 9.62
C ILE A 138 -16.91 12.18 9.48
N VAL A 139 -17.35 11.67 8.35
CA VAL A 139 -17.26 10.25 8.01
C VAL A 139 -16.16 10.07 7.00
N GLN A 140 -15.28 9.10 7.26
CA GLN A 140 -14.36 8.58 6.27
C GLN A 140 -14.89 7.24 5.78
N GLU A 141 -15.29 7.22 4.52
CA GLU A 141 -15.81 6.05 3.81
C GLU A 141 -14.68 5.37 3.05
N LEU A 142 -14.79 4.06 2.92
CA LEU A 142 -13.97 3.19 2.10
C LEU A 142 -14.89 2.53 1.08
N ASN A 143 -14.85 3.06 -0.13
CA ASN A 143 -15.61 2.56 -1.27
C ASN A 143 -14.77 1.50 -1.99
N HIS A 144 -15.37 0.34 -2.25
CA HIS A 144 -14.73 -0.72 -3.02
C HIS A 144 -15.42 -0.92 -4.36
N GLU A 145 -14.61 -1.07 -5.41
CA GLU A 145 -15.09 -1.37 -6.75
C GLU A 145 -14.31 -2.57 -7.30
N LEU A 146 -15.02 -3.57 -7.82
CA LEU A 146 -14.39 -4.69 -8.51
C LEU A 146 -13.93 -4.24 -9.89
N GLY A 147 -12.62 -4.03 -10.03
CA GLY A 147 -11.98 -3.83 -11.32
C GLY A 147 -11.28 -5.09 -11.79
N THR A 148 -10.47 -4.95 -12.84
CA THR A 148 -9.69 -6.06 -13.39
C THR A 148 -8.20 -5.73 -13.38
N LYS A 149 -7.38 -6.64 -12.83
CA LYS A 149 -5.92 -6.49 -12.76
C LYS A 149 -5.24 -7.53 -13.63
N VAL A 150 -4.18 -7.12 -14.34
CA VAL A 150 -3.30 -8.01 -15.09
C VAL A 150 -2.10 -8.38 -14.21
N TYR A 151 -2.07 -9.63 -13.77
CA TYR A 151 -0.97 -10.21 -13.02
C TYR A 151 0.08 -10.72 -14.00
N LYS A 152 1.35 -10.34 -13.78
CA LYS A 152 2.47 -10.78 -14.63
C LYS A 152 3.40 -11.67 -13.80
N GLY A 153 3.63 -12.89 -14.28
CA GLY A 153 4.62 -13.81 -13.72
C GLY A 153 5.80 -13.95 -14.67
N THR A 154 7.01 -14.10 -14.14
CA THR A 154 8.20 -14.38 -14.95
C THR A 154 8.89 -15.65 -14.45
N LYS A 155 9.45 -16.42 -15.38
CA LYS A 155 10.24 -17.62 -15.06
C LYS A 155 11.46 -17.68 -15.96
N THR A 156 12.64 -17.58 -15.35
CA THR A 156 13.90 -17.78 -16.08
C THR A 156 14.19 -19.27 -16.19
N ILE A 157 14.33 -19.75 -17.42
CA ILE A 157 14.71 -21.11 -17.75
C ILE A 157 16.15 -21.12 -18.29
N ARG A 158 16.84 -22.22 -18.05
CA ARG A 158 18.09 -22.56 -18.71
C ARG A 158 17.91 -23.85 -19.46
N TYR A 159 18.29 -23.86 -20.74
CA TYR A 159 18.22 -25.05 -21.57
C TYR A 159 19.45 -25.17 -22.46
N ARG A 160 19.74 -26.40 -22.90
CA ARG A 160 20.91 -26.71 -23.72
C ARG A 160 20.45 -27.11 -25.12
N THR A 161 21.04 -26.50 -26.14
CA THR A 161 20.79 -26.82 -27.55
C THR A 161 21.69 -27.96 -28.02
N LYS A 162 21.38 -28.54 -29.19
CA LYS A 162 22.14 -29.65 -29.78
C LYS A 162 23.63 -29.32 -29.97
N ASP A 163 23.96 -28.04 -30.12
CA ASP A 163 25.34 -27.54 -30.25
C ASP A 163 26.06 -27.37 -28.90
N ASN A 164 25.58 -28.03 -27.84
CA ASN A 164 26.11 -27.97 -26.47
C ASN A 164 26.13 -26.57 -25.80
N THR A 165 25.53 -25.56 -26.44
CA THR A 165 25.45 -24.19 -25.94
C THR A 165 24.34 -24.05 -24.90
N THR A 166 24.62 -23.36 -23.79
CA THR A 166 23.63 -23.13 -22.72
C THR A 166 22.98 -21.77 -22.90
N HIS A 167 21.66 -21.75 -23.07
CA HIS A 167 20.88 -20.53 -23.19
C HIS A 167 20.12 -20.25 -21.90
N THR A 168 20.03 -18.97 -21.55
CA THR A 168 19.16 -18.49 -20.46
C THR A 168 18.07 -17.62 -21.09
N GLN A 169 16.81 -17.95 -20.82
CA GLN A 169 15.66 -17.21 -21.36
C GLN A 169 14.68 -16.91 -20.22
N THR A 170 14.10 -15.71 -20.22
CA THR A 170 13.03 -15.33 -19.28
C THR A 170 11.69 -15.43 -19.99
N LEU A 171 10.85 -16.34 -19.53
CA LEU A 171 9.46 -16.49 -19.96
C LEU A 171 8.58 -15.53 -19.17
N VAL A 172 7.60 -14.91 -19.83
CA VAL A 172 6.63 -13.99 -19.20
C VAL A 172 5.22 -14.52 -19.44
N ALA A 173 4.43 -14.65 -18.37
CA ALA A 173 3.02 -15.04 -18.42
C ALA A 173 2.15 -13.92 -17.88
N THR A 174 0.99 -13.69 -18.49
CA THR A 174 0.04 -12.65 -18.08
C THR A 174 -1.33 -13.27 -17.78
N LEU A 175 -1.91 -12.93 -16.63
CA LEU A 175 -3.20 -13.43 -16.16
C LEU A 175 -4.12 -12.24 -15.82
N LYS A 176 -5.30 -12.17 -16.44
CA LYS A 176 -6.30 -11.13 -16.17
C LYS A 176 -7.36 -11.67 -15.22
N LYS A 177 -7.48 -11.09 -14.01
CA LYS A 177 -8.42 -11.54 -12.96
C LYS A 177 -9.06 -10.34 -12.23
N PRO A 178 -10.28 -10.52 -11.67
CA PRO A 178 -10.93 -9.48 -10.89
C PRO A 178 -10.07 -9.11 -9.66
N CYS A 179 -10.03 -7.84 -9.32
CA CYS A 179 -9.30 -7.31 -8.18
C CYS A 179 -10.09 -6.15 -7.57
N PRO A 180 -10.27 -6.10 -6.24
CA PRO A 180 -10.91 -4.96 -5.60
C PRO A 180 -9.98 -3.75 -5.64
N PHE A 181 -10.55 -2.61 -6.02
CA PHE A 181 -9.93 -1.29 -5.90
C PHE A 181 -10.64 -0.53 -4.80
N TYR A 182 -9.87 0.16 -3.96
CA TYR A 182 -10.39 0.90 -2.82
C TYR A 182 -10.14 2.39 -3.00
N LYS A 183 -11.16 3.19 -2.71
CA LYS A 183 -11.09 4.65 -2.68
C LYS A 183 -11.61 5.12 -1.33
N SER A 184 -10.90 6.07 -0.71
CA SER A 184 -11.37 6.68 0.53
C SER A 184 -11.92 8.05 0.28
N ASP A 185 -13.17 8.25 0.67
CA ASP A 185 -13.89 9.51 0.56
C ASP A 185 -14.16 10.05 1.97
N LYS A 186 -14.13 11.37 2.13
CA LYS A 186 -14.36 12.04 3.42
C LYS A 186 -15.50 13.04 3.26
N THR A 187 -16.50 12.91 4.11
CA THR A 187 -17.72 13.73 4.06
C THR A 187 -17.92 14.41 5.40
N LEU A 188 -18.03 15.74 5.39
CA LEU A 188 -18.47 16.53 6.54
C LEU A 188 -19.98 16.74 6.44
N ILE A 189 -20.69 16.30 7.46
CA ILE A 189 -22.13 16.51 7.60
C ILE A 189 -22.32 17.48 8.75
N PHE A 190 -22.91 18.63 8.43
CA PHE A 190 -23.19 19.71 9.37
C PHE A 190 -24.70 19.94 9.40
N ALA A 191 -25.28 19.91 10.59
CA ALA A 191 -26.72 20.07 10.76
C ALA A 191 -27.03 21.37 11.48
N SER A 192 -27.86 22.23 10.87
CA SER A 192 -28.21 23.53 11.42
C SER A 192 -29.66 23.89 11.09
N GLU A 193 -30.36 24.50 12.04
CA GLU A 193 -31.71 25.02 11.85
C GLU A 193 -31.73 26.33 11.07
N ALA A 194 -30.60 27.04 11.02
CA ALA A 194 -30.51 28.35 10.39
C ALA A 194 -30.70 28.28 8.86
N ALA A 195 -30.47 27.12 8.24
CA ALA A 195 -30.49 26.98 6.78
C ALA A 195 -30.94 25.58 6.33
N PRO A 196 -32.24 25.24 6.46
CA PRO A 196 -32.75 23.88 6.21
C PRO A 196 -32.63 23.39 4.76
N ASN A 197 -32.64 24.32 3.79
CA ASN A 197 -32.60 23.99 2.36
C ASN A 197 -31.26 24.33 1.70
N LEU A 198 -30.18 24.47 2.50
CA LEU A 198 -28.90 24.93 2.02
C LEU A 198 -27.95 23.75 1.76
N SER A 199 -27.77 23.42 0.48
CA SER A 199 -26.77 22.46 0.04
C SER A 199 -25.64 23.18 -0.71
N PHE A 200 -24.40 22.99 -0.28
CA PHE A 200 -23.23 23.44 -1.02
C PHE A 200 -22.46 22.25 -1.55
N SER A 201 -22.05 22.33 -2.81
CA SER A 201 -21.06 21.42 -3.39
C SER A 201 -19.89 22.24 -3.93
N ARG A 202 -18.67 21.74 -3.70
CA ARG A 202 -17.46 22.32 -4.26
C ARG A 202 -16.61 21.19 -4.81
N TYR A 203 -16.20 21.34 -6.06
CA TYR A 203 -15.19 20.49 -6.67
C TYR A 203 -13.86 21.25 -6.67
N ALA A 204 -12.76 20.52 -6.47
CA ALA A 204 -11.44 21.07 -6.64
C ALA A 204 -11.32 21.64 -8.06
N SER A 205 -11.21 22.97 -8.16
CA SER A 205 -11.22 23.67 -9.44
C SER A 205 -9.87 23.61 -10.17
N ASN A 206 -8.88 22.91 -9.58
CA ASN A 206 -7.51 22.73 -10.04
C ASN A 206 -6.90 24.04 -10.57
N MET A 207 -7.21 25.16 -9.91
CA MET A 207 -6.81 26.50 -10.33
C MET A 207 -5.30 26.68 -10.37
N HIS A 208 -4.55 25.93 -9.55
CA HIS A 208 -3.09 25.90 -9.55
C HIS A 208 -2.49 25.37 -10.85
N LEU A 209 -3.25 24.61 -11.65
CA LEU A 209 -2.80 24.11 -12.96
C LEU A 209 -3.12 25.08 -14.12
N LYS A 210 -3.77 26.21 -13.82
CA LYS A 210 -4.25 27.15 -14.85
C LYS A 210 -3.34 28.36 -14.96
N ASN A 211 -3.13 28.81 -16.20
CA ASN A 211 -2.36 30.02 -16.49
C ASN A 211 -3.17 31.29 -16.16
N GLN A 212 -2.49 32.40 -15.91
CA GLN A 212 -3.11 33.67 -15.47
C GLN A 212 -4.26 34.15 -16.37
N TRP A 213 -4.12 34.06 -17.70
CA TRP A 213 -5.20 34.36 -18.64
C TRP A 213 -6.44 33.46 -18.46
N GLN A 214 -6.24 32.16 -18.21
CA GLN A 214 -7.36 31.24 -17.95
C GLN A 214 -8.06 31.57 -16.64
N VAL A 215 -7.28 31.99 -15.62
CA VAL A 215 -7.81 32.46 -14.33
C VAL A 215 -8.66 33.72 -14.53
N GLU A 216 -8.16 34.73 -15.24
CA GLU A 216 -8.88 35.97 -15.54
C GLU A 216 -10.18 35.71 -16.32
N LYS A 217 -10.15 34.80 -17.30
CA LYS A 217 -11.34 34.40 -18.06
C LYS A 217 -12.40 33.79 -17.15
N ILE A 218 -12.00 32.92 -16.21
CA ILE A 218 -12.91 32.29 -15.24
C ILE A 218 -13.47 33.34 -14.28
N ILE A 219 -12.65 34.28 -13.81
CA ILE A 219 -13.10 35.38 -12.94
C ILE A 219 -14.15 36.21 -13.69
N LYS A 220 -13.85 36.65 -14.91
CA LYS A 220 -14.75 37.48 -15.73
C LYS A 220 -16.07 36.77 -16.05
N SER A 221 -16.04 35.47 -16.34
CA SER A 221 -17.28 34.71 -16.55
C SER A 221 -18.07 34.55 -15.25
N SER A 222 -17.39 34.30 -14.13
CA SER A 222 -18.04 34.13 -12.82
C SER A 222 -18.69 35.43 -12.34
N THR A 223 -18.01 36.57 -12.48
CA THR A 223 -18.57 37.89 -12.10
C THR A 223 -19.76 38.28 -12.99
N LYS A 224 -19.70 37.97 -14.29
CA LYS A 224 -20.84 38.18 -15.19
C LYS A 224 -22.05 37.33 -14.80
N ASN A 225 -21.84 36.08 -14.42
CA ASN A 225 -22.92 35.21 -13.97
C ASN A 225 -23.51 35.66 -12.63
N LEU A 226 -22.65 36.06 -11.67
CA LEU A 226 -23.10 36.59 -10.37
C LEU A 226 -23.94 37.86 -10.54
N SER A 227 -23.47 38.83 -11.34
CA SER A 227 -24.23 40.06 -11.60
C SER A 227 -25.54 39.83 -12.35
N LYS A 228 -25.64 38.77 -13.15
CA LYS A 228 -26.92 38.34 -13.75
C LYS A 228 -27.86 37.78 -12.68
N LEU A 229 -27.36 36.93 -11.78
CA LEU A 229 -28.15 36.36 -10.69
C LEU A 229 -28.63 37.41 -9.68
N GLU A 230 -27.82 38.43 -9.38
CA GLU A 230 -28.22 39.58 -8.54
C GLU A 230 -29.36 40.37 -9.16
N LYS A 231 -29.37 40.53 -10.50
CA LYS A 231 -30.46 41.22 -11.21
C LYS A 231 -31.75 40.40 -11.24
N GLU A 232 -31.62 39.07 -11.34
CA GLU A 232 -32.77 38.16 -11.40
C GLU A 232 -33.38 37.88 -10.01
N ASN A 233 -32.59 37.98 -8.94
CA ASN A 233 -33.05 37.73 -7.57
C ASN A 233 -32.74 38.92 -6.65
N SER A 234 -33.77 39.71 -6.33
CA SER A 234 -33.67 40.90 -5.48
C SER A 234 -33.19 40.63 -4.04
N GLY A 235 -33.17 39.37 -3.60
CA GLY A 235 -32.64 38.93 -2.30
C GLY A 235 -31.23 38.32 -2.34
N PHE A 236 -30.58 38.24 -3.50
CA PHE A 236 -29.23 37.66 -3.63
C PHE A 236 -28.15 38.75 -3.55
N THR A 237 -27.20 38.62 -2.62
CA THR A 237 -26.04 39.53 -2.49
C THR A 237 -24.74 38.77 -2.75
N SER A 238 -23.94 39.20 -3.73
CA SER A 238 -22.69 38.51 -4.11
C SER A 238 -21.58 38.60 -3.05
N LEU A 239 -21.61 39.60 -2.17
CA LEU A 239 -20.53 39.83 -1.19
C LEU A 239 -20.48 38.74 -0.11
N ALA A 240 -21.62 38.24 0.33
CA ALA A 240 -21.72 37.18 1.36
C ALA A 240 -21.13 35.85 0.88
N THR A 241 -21.24 35.54 -0.41
CA THR A 241 -20.67 34.32 -1.00
C THR A 241 -19.18 34.48 -1.31
N MET A 242 -18.69 35.69 -1.57
CA MET A 242 -17.27 35.94 -1.87
C MET A 242 -16.38 35.82 -0.62
N ILE A 243 -16.84 36.33 0.54
CA ILE A 243 -16.11 36.23 1.82
C ILE A 243 -15.97 34.76 2.25
N LEU A 244 -17.05 33.97 2.13
CA LEU A 244 -17.02 32.53 2.42
C LEU A 244 -16.03 31.78 1.50
N ARG A 245 -15.94 32.20 0.24
CA ARG A 245 -15.08 31.57 -0.78
C ARG A 245 -13.60 31.90 -0.58
N PHE A 246 -13.28 33.05 0.02
CA PHE A 246 -11.92 33.50 0.31
C PHE A 246 -11.37 32.82 1.57
N TYR A 247 -12.17 32.72 2.64
CA TYR A 247 -11.79 31.99 3.86
C TYR A 247 -11.59 30.48 3.64
N LEU A 248 -12.21 29.89 2.62
CA LEU A 248 -12.06 28.48 2.24
C LEU A 248 -11.00 28.23 1.14
N MET A 249 -10.25 29.26 0.73
CA MET A 249 -9.10 29.11 -0.18
C MET A 249 -7.75 29.10 0.54
N LEU A 250 -7.70 29.52 1.81
CA LEU A 250 -6.58 29.31 2.73
C LEU A 250 -6.74 27.99 3.48
#